data_AF-A0A916UHD5-F1
#
_entry.id   AF-A0A916UHD5-F1
#
_cell.length_a   1.000
_cell.length_b   1.000
_cell.length_c   1.000
_cell.angle_alpha   90.00
_cell.angle_beta   90.00
_cell.angle_gamma   90.00
#
_symmetry.space_group_name_H-M   'P 1'
#
loop_
_entity.id
_entity.type
_entity.pdbx_description
1 polymer ?
#
loop_
_entity_poly.entity_id
_entity_poly.type
_entity_poly.pdbx_seq_one_letter_code
_entity_poly.pdbx_strand_id
1 'polypeptide(L)' 'MKLSKQFQLYESEATQFIKGLKQANPALEQSQRDGRALLWDKAPIDLDTQQRTKESRINQQAYVYQNKG' A
#
# COMPACT_ATOMS: atom_id res chain seq x y z
N MET A 1 9.23 -35.38 -14.60
CA MET A 1 9.72 -34.23 -15.40
C MET A 1 10.24 -33.16 -14.44
N LYS A 2 11.52 -32.77 -14.53
CA LYS A 2 12.07 -31.67 -13.72
C LYS A 2 11.63 -30.34 -14.34
N LEU A 3 10.69 -29.63 -13.72
CA LEU A 3 10.33 -28.25 -14.05
C LEU A 3 11.35 -27.24 -13.47
N SER A 4 12.63 -27.57 -13.51
CA SER A 4 13.68 -26.77 -12.88
C SER A 4 14.68 -26.31 -13.93
N LYS A 5 14.23 -25.43 -14.84
CA LYS A 5 15.13 -24.40 -15.39
C LYS A 5 14.75 -23.09 -14.71
N GLN A 6 15.10 -23.07 -13.44
CA GLN A 6 15.04 -21.93 -12.56
C GLN A 6 15.91 -20.84 -13.20
N PHE A 7 15.31 -19.73 -13.64
CA PHE A 7 16.05 -18.55 -14.13
C PHE A 7 16.79 -17.92 -12.95
N GLN A 8 17.87 -18.54 -12.48
CA GLN A 8 18.59 -18.12 -11.28
C GLN A 8 19.49 -16.90 -11.50
N LEU A 9 19.56 -16.36 -12.72
CA LEU A 9 20.53 -15.33 -13.12
C LEU A 9 19.94 -14.20 -13.97
N TYR A 10 18.65 -14.25 -14.32
CA TYR A 10 18.04 -13.15 -15.07
C TYR A 10 17.66 -12.03 -14.10
N GLU A 11 18.25 -10.86 -14.31
CA GLU A 11 17.82 -9.61 -13.71
C GLU A 11 17.18 -8.74 -14.78
N SER A 12 15.97 -8.22 -14.52
CA SER A 12 15.29 -7.35 -15.48
C SER A 12 16.01 -6.02 -15.64
N GLU A 13 15.90 -5.40 -16.82
CA GLU A 13 16.45 -4.06 -17.08
C GLU A 13 15.91 -3.03 -16.08
N ALA A 14 14.64 -3.15 -15.70
CA ALA A 14 14.04 -2.29 -14.68
C ALA A 14 14.75 -2.42 -13.32
N THR A 15 15.11 -3.64 -12.91
CA THR A 15 15.84 -3.88 -11.66
C THR A 15 17.24 -3.28 -11.73
N GLN A 16 17.95 -3.47 -12.84
CA GLN A 16 19.29 -2.88 -13.04
C GLN A 16 19.24 -1.36 -13.02
N PHE A 17 18.24 -0.75 -13.68
CA PHE A 17 18.00 0.69 -13.67
C PHE A 17 17.75 1.21 -12.25
N ILE A 18 16.84 0.56 -11.49
CA ILE A 18 16.53 0.96 -10.12
C ILE A 18 17.76 0.87 -9.22
N LYS A 19 18.59 -0.19 -9.37
CA LYS A 19 19.85 -0.31 -8.62
C LYS A 19 20.80 0.83 -8.94
N GLY A 20 21.02 1.14 -10.22
CA GLY A 20 21.87 2.26 -10.65
C GLY A 20 21.36 3.60 -10.13
N LEU A 21 20.04 3.83 -10.17
CA LEU A 21 19.41 5.04 -9.65
C LEU A 21 19.66 5.24 -8.15
N LYS A 22 19.52 4.17 -7.36
CA LYS A 22 19.77 4.22 -5.90
C LYS A 22 21.24 4.42 -5.57
N GLN A 23 22.16 3.87 -6.37
CA GLN A 23 23.60 4.09 -6.22
C GLN A 23 23.99 5.54 -6.52
N ALA A 24 23.44 6.10 -7.61
CA ALA A 24 23.69 7.49 -8.01
C ALA A 24 23.06 8.51 -7.04
N ASN A 25 21.97 8.13 -6.36
CA ASN A 25 21.29 8.98 -5.38
C ASN A 25 21.03 8.24 -4.06
N PRO A 26 22.02 8.21 -3.14
CA PRO A 26 21.88 7.53 -1.85
C PRO A 26 20.77 8.08 -0.95
N ALA A 27 20.36 9.35 -1.13
CA ALA A 27 19.29 9.97 -0.35
C ALA A 27 17.87 9.55 -0.81
N LEU A 28 17.75 8.92 -1.98
CA LEU A 28 16.47 8.60 -2.61
C LEU A 28 15.56 7.72 -1.74
N GLU A 29 16.12 6.75 -1.01
CA GLU A 29 15.35 5.89 -0.09
C GLU A 29 14.72 6.69 1.05
N GLN A 30 15.43 7.69 1.57
CA GLN A 30 14.89 8.55 2.61
C GLN A 30 13.75 9.40 2.05
N SER A 31 13.95 10.05 0.89
CA SER A 31 12.89 10.81 0.23
C SER A 31 11.67 9.95 -0.12
N GLN A 32 11.87 8.68 -0.47
CA GLN A 32 10.77 7.74 -0.72
C GLN A 32 10.00 7.43 0.57
N ARG A 33 10.70 7.21 1.70
CA ARG A 33 10.07 7.04 3.02
C ARG A 33 9.26 8.28 3.41
N ASP A 34 9.87 9.46 3.30
CA ASP A 34 9.23 10.72 3.65
C ASP A 34 7.99 10.97 2.76
N GLY A 35 8.09 10.70 1.46
CA GLY A 35 6.96 10.81 0.54
C GLY A 35 5.82 9.83 0.84
N ARG A 36 6.12 8.60 1.27
CA ARG A 36 5.10 7.65 1.74
C ARG A 36 4.47 8.10 3.05
N ALA A 37 5.26 8.63 3.98
CA ALA A 37 4.76 9.10 5.27
C ALA A 37 3.70 10.22 5.14
N LEU A 38 3.75 11.02 4.06
CA LEU A 38 2.81 12.11 3.82
C LEU A 38 1.39 11.63 3.46
N LEU A 39 1.26 10.64 2.57
CA LEU A 39 -0.03 10.29 1.94
C LEU A 39 -0.44 8.82 2.10
N TRP A 40 0.49 7.96 2.53
CA TRP A 40 0.31 6.51 2.52
C TRP A 40 0.43 5.88 3.90
N ASP A 41 1.42 6.28 4.71
CA ASP A 41 1.52 5.77 6.07
C ASP A 41 0.39 6.37 6.90
N LYS A 42 -0.62 5.54 7.18
CA LYS A 42 -1.70 5.92 8.08
C LYS A 42 -1.15 5.95 9.49
N ALA A 43 -1.44 7.02 10.22
CA ALA A 43 -1.19 7.06 11.65
C ALA A 43 -1.86 5.86 12.34
N PRO A 44 -1.29 5.35 13.44
CA PRO A 44 -1.94 4.31 14.24
C PRO A 44 -3.37 4.73 14.57
N ILE A 45 -4.32 3.81 14.37
CA ILE A 45 -5.71 4.05 14.70
C ILE A 45 -5.85 3.89 16.22
N ASP A 46 -6.30 4.95 16.90
CA ASP A 46 -6.69 4.86 18.30
C ASP A 46 -7.84 3.86 18.47
N LEU A 47 -7.63 2.86 19.32
CA LEU A 47 -8.54 1.73 19.49
C LEU A 47 -9.89 2.18 20.06
N ASP A 48 -9.88 3.15 20.99
CA ASP A 48 -11.09 3.69 21.60
C ASP A 48 -11.92 4.47 20.56
N THR A 49 -11.26 5.31 19.75
CA THR A 49 -11.91 5.99 18.62
C THR A 49 -12.45 5.01 17.57
N GLN A 50 -11.72 3.93 17.29
CA GLN A 50 -12.20 2.89 16.38
C GLN A 50 -13.47 2.22 16.91
N GLN A 51 -13.49 1.90 18.20
CA GLN A 51 -14.66 1.31 18.86
C GLN A 51 -15.86 2.27 18.82
N ARG A 52 -15.69 3.53 19.23
CA ARG A 52 -16.75 4.55 19.16
C ARG A 52 -17.29 4.75 17.75
N THR A 53 -16.42 4.70 16.74
CA THR A 53 -16.82 4.80 15.32
C THR A 53 -17.68 3.60 14.89
N LYS A 54 -17.31 2.38 15.33
CA LYS A 54 -18.09 1.16 15.06
C LYS A 54 -19.46 1.23 15.73
N GLU A 55 -19.51 1.66 16.98
CA GLU A 55 -20.75 1.82 17.77
C GLU A 55 -21.67 2.91 17.21
N SER A 56 -21.10 3.95 16.61
CA SER A 56 -21.86 5.06 16.00
C SER A 56 -22.46 4.75 14.62
N ARG A 57 -22.24 3.55 14.06
CA ARG A 57 -22.77 3.21 12.72
C ARG A 57 -24.29 3.14 12.73
N ILE A 58 -24.91 3.92 11.84
CA ILE A 58 -26.34 3.84 11.54
C ILE A 58 -26.53 2.90 10.35
N ASN A 59 -27.53 2.01 10.43
CA ASN A 59 -27.90 1.16 9.31
C ASN A 59 -28.45 2.00 8.15
N GLN A 60 -27.71 2.05 7.05
CA GLN A 60 -28.15 2.70 5.81
C GLN A 60 -28.80 1.68 4.87
N GLN A 61 -29.79 2.11 4.10
CA GLN A 61 -30.37 1.28 3.04
C GLN A 61 -29.33 1.03 1.94
N ALA A 62 -29.39 -0.12 1.27
CA ALA A 62 -28.46 -0.48 0.20
C ALA A 62 -28.45 0.54 -0.95
N TYR A 63 -29.61 1.16 -1.21
CA TYR A 63 -29.78 2.23 -2.17
C TYR A 63 -30.55 3.38 -1.53
N VAL A 64 -29.96 4.58 -1.57
CA VAL A 64 -30.51 5.81 -0.93
C VAL A 64 -31.91 6.15 -1.44
N TYR A 65 -32.23 5.79 -2.67
CA TYR A 65 -33.52 6.07 -3.32
C TYR A 65 -34.44 4.86 -3.42
N GLN A 66 -34.14 3.76 -2.73
CA GLN A 66 -35.03 2.61 -2.73
C GLN A 66 -36.29 2.94 -1.93
N ASN A 67 -37.41 3.04 -2.62
CA ASN A 67 -38.71 3.12 -1.97
C ASN A 67 -39.03 1.76 -1.33
N LYS A 68 -39.54 1.77 -0.10
CA LYS A 68 -40.10 0.57 0.52
C LYS A 68 -41.40 0.26 -0.22
N GLY A 69 -41.43 -0.85 -0.94
CA GLY A 69 -42.65 -1.37 -1.56
C GLY A 69 -43.68 -1.76 -0.51
#